data_AF-A0A2R6JIE5-F1
#
_entry.id   AF-A0A2R6JIE5-F1
#
_cell.length_a   1.000
_cell.length_b   1.000
_cell.length_c   1.000
_cell.angle_alpha   90.00
_cell.angle_beta   90.00
_cell.angle_gamma   90.00
#
_symmetry.space_group_name_H-M   'P 1'
#
loop_
_entity.id
_entity.type
_entity.pdbx_description
1 polymer ?
#
loop_
_entity_poly.entity_id
_entity_poly.type
_entity_poly.pdbx_seq_one_letter_code
_entity_poly.pdbx_strand_id
1 'polypeptide(L)'
;MTPTPVLPPVEADHAYEAGPTRTASRVVVDLAAGDRAGDAATVRVRDRLSDGWILLEGDVETYPQGVRTAVEFASTVDPGADATLEYVVEAPDEVRRGTFGPVEVSADGET
;
A
#
# COMPACT_ATOMS: atom_id res chain seq x y z
N MET A 1 -24.13 -10.60 17.50
CA MET A 1 -23.20 -9.53 17.13
C MET A 1 -21.81 -10.13 17.24
N THR A 2 -21.17 -10.42 16.12
CA THR A 2 -19.77 -10.85 16.12
C THR A 2 -18.95 -9.60 16.48
N PRO A 3 -18.07 -9.63 17.50
CA PRO A 3 -17.21 -8.48 17.75
C PRO A 3 -16.36 -8.25 16.49
N THR A 4 -16.33 -7.01 15.99
CA THR A 4 -15.35 -6.62 14.98
C THR A 4 -13.99 -6.97 15.55
N PRO A 5 -13.18 -7.82 14.88
CA PRO A 5 -11.86 -8.15 15.38
C PRO A 5 -11.10 -6.83 15.57
N VAL A 6 -10.60 -6.61 16.79
CA VAL A 6 -9.78 -5.44 17.09
C VAL A 6 -8.49 -5.64 16.30
N LEU A 7 -8.29 -4.86 15.25
CA LEU A 7 -7.07 -4.93 14.46
C LEU A 7 -5.85 -4.73 15.37
N PRO A 8 -4.74 -5.47 15.13
CA PRO A 8 -3.46 -5.02 15.64
C PRO A 8 -3.19 -3.60 15.11
N PRO A 9 -2.53 -2.72 15.87
CA PRO A 9 -2.03 -1.48 15.30
C PRO A 9 -1.07 -1.85 14.17
N VAL A 10 -1.43 -1.51 12.93
CA VAL A 10 -0.58 -1.74 11.76
C VAL A 10 -0.11 -0.39 11.26
N GLU A 11 1.20 -0.23 11.19
CA GLU A 11 1.85 0.90 10.54
C GLU A 11 2.26 0.46 9.14
N ALA A 12 2.09 1.36 8.17
CA ALA A 12 2.54 1.15 6.79
C ALA A 12 3.35 2.37 6.36
N ASP A 13 4.56 2.12 5.87
CA ASP A 13 5.42 3.12 5.25
C ASP A 13 5.80 2.68 3.84
N HIS A 14 6.10 3.63 2.96
CA HIS A 14 6.56 3.30 1.62
C HIS A 14 7.93 3.89 1.30
N ALA A 15 8.73 3.09 0.60
CA ALA A 15 10.02 3.49 0.07
C ALA A 15 10.02 3.38 -1.46
N TYR A 16 10.90 4.18 -2.07
CA TYR A 16 11.08 4.22 -3.52
C TYR A 16 12.45 3.64 -3.86
N GLU A 17 12.45 2.56 -4.62
CA GLU A 17 13.64 1.96 -5.19
C GLU A 17 13.74 2.24 -6.69
N ALA A 18 14.94 2.07 -7.25
CA ALA A 18 15.16 2.20 -8.68
C ALA A 18 14.34 1.14 -9.45
N GLY A 19 13.49 1.59 -10.38
CA GLY A 19 12.74 0.70 -11.24
C GLY A 19 13.54 0.21 -12.46
N PRO A 20 12.91 -0.60 -13.33
CA PRO A 20 13.55 -1.18 -14.51
C PRO A 20 13.93 -0.14 -15.59
N THR A 21 13.39 1.08 -15.51
CA THR A 21 13.67 2.19 -16.44
C THR A 21 14.01 3.46 -15.66
N ARG A 22 14.46 4.51 -16.35
CA ARG A 22 14.77 5.81 -15.71
C ARG A 22 13.55 6.50 -15.11
N THR A 23 12.37 6.22 -15.66
CA THR A 23 11.06 6.76 -15.28
C THR A 23 10.27 5.82 -14.37
N ALA A 24 10.66 4.53 -14.30
CA ALA A 24 10.04 3.58 -13.40
C ALA A 24 10.65 3.63 -11.99
N SER A 25 9.79 3.48 -11.00
CA SER A 25 10.17 3.30 -9.59
C SER A 25 9.48 2.05 -9.07
N ARG A 26 10.23 1.24 -8.31
CA ARG A 26 9.63 0.17 -7.51
C ARG A 26 9.25 0.76 -6.17
N VAL A 27 8.00 0.59 -5.78
CA VAL A 27 7.46 1.06 -4.51
C VAL A 27 7.41 -0.14 -3.60
N VAL A 28 8.06 -0.02 -2.45
CA VAL A 28 8.08 -1.03 -1.41
C VAL A 28 7.27 -0.50 -0.25
N VAL A 29 6.24 -1.21 0.16
CA VAL A 29 5.37 -0.85 1.30
C VAL A 29 5.62 -1.85 2.41
N ASP A 30 6.24 -1.38 3.49
CA ASP A 30 6.53 -2.20 4.66
C ASP A 30 5.40 -2.06 5.68
N LEU A 31 4.83 -3.20 6.07
CA LEU A 31 3.81 -3.31 7.09
C LEU A 31 4.44 -3.84 8.37
N ALA A 32 4.16 -3.16 9.47
CA ALA A 32 4.53 -3.61 10.81
C ALA A 32 3.27 -3.75 11.67
N ALA A 33 2.91 -4.98 12.03
CA ALA A 33 1.83 -5.24 12.97
C ALA A 33 2.40 -5.25 14.40
N GLY A 34 1.86 -4.41 15.29
CA GLY A 34 2.30 -4.39 16.69
C GLY A 34 2.01 -5.70 17.44
N ASP A 35 2.80 -5.98 18.48
CA ASP A 35 2.77 -7.19 19.33
C ASP A 35 1.52 -7.34 20.24
N ARG A 36 0.36 -6.80 19.84
CA ARG A 36 -0.85 -6.97 20.65
C ARG A 36 -1.39 -8.39 20.49
N ALA A 37 -1.71 -9.05 21.61
CA ALA A 37 -2.41 -10.34 21.59
C ALA A 37 -3.69 -10.25 20.75
N GLY A 38 -3.80 -11.11 19.73
CA GLY A 38 -4.90 -11.17 18.79
C GLY A 38 -4.70 -12.31 17.77
N ASP A 39 -5.69 -12.54 16.91
CA ASP A 39 -5.58 -13.43 15.77
C ASP A 39 -5.06 -12.66 14.55
N ALA A 40 -4.55 -13.38 13.54
CA ALA A 40 -4.21 -12.80 12.26
C ALA A 40 -5.41 -12.04 11.66
N ALA A 41 -5.14 -10.88 11.05
CA ALA A 41 -6.18 -10.04 10.47
C ALA A 41 -5.84 -9.65 9.03
N THR A 42 -6.85 -9.67 8.16
CA THR A 42 -6.72 -9.13 6.81
C THR A 42 -6.92 -7.62 6.85
N VAL A 43 -5.92 -6.88 6.37
CA VAL A 43 -5.93 -5.43 6.23
C VAL A 43 -5.94 -5.04 4.77
N ARG A 44 -6.56 -3.90 4.47
CA ARG A 44 -6.41 -3.22 3.20
C ARG A 44 -5.37 -2.12 3.34
N VAL A 45 -4.40 -2.12 2.45
CA VAL A 45 -3.32 -1.14 2.40
C VAL A 45 -3.47 -0.38 1.11
N ARG A 46 -3.69 0.94 1.20
CA ARG A 46 -3.99 1.79 0.05
C ARG A 46 -2.93 2.86 -0.11
N ASP A 47 -2.29 2.86 -1.26
CA ASP A 47 -1.47 3.95 -1.75
C ASP A 47 -2.22 4.76 -2.81
N ARG A 48 -1.74 5.96 -3.14
CA ARG A 48 -2.41 6.91 -4.05
C ARG A 48 -1.46 7.47 -5.08
N LEU A 49 -1.61 6.98 -6.30
CA LEU A 49 -0.91 7.49 -7.47
C LEU A 49 -1.50 8.82 -7.90
N SER A 50 -0.61 9.79 -8.12
CA SER A 50 -0.99 11.07 -8.71
C SER A 50 -1.38 10.88 -10.17
N ASP A 51 -2.12 11.85 -10.71
CA ASP A 51 -2.48 11.87 -12.14
C ASP A 51 -1.26 11.68 -13.06
N GLY A 52 -1.43 10.88 -14.10
CA GLY A 52 -0.41 10.56 -15.10
C GLY A 52 0.59 9.47 -14.70
N TRP A 53 0.58 8.97 -13.46
CA TRP A 53 1.36 7.79 -13.10
C TRP A 53 0.70 6.52 -13.60
N ILE A 54 1.50 5.57 -14.07
CA ILE A 54 1.03 4.32 -14.66
C ILE A 54 1.53 3.15 -13.82
N LEU A 55 0.62 2.25 -13.41
CA LEU A 55 1.00 0.96 -12.84
C LEU A 55 1.57 0.07 -13.95
N LEU A 56 2.82 -0.36 -13.79
CA LEU A 56 3.47 -1.28 -14.72
C LEU A 56 3.29 -2.73 -14.26
N GLU A 57 3.56 -3.00 -12.98
CA GLU A 57 3.60 -4.35 -12.41
C GLU A 57 3.15 -4.33 -10.94
N GLY A 58 2.58 -5.45 -10.46
CA GLY A 58 2.16 -5.63 -9.07
C GLY A 58 0.86 -6.44 -8.98
N ASP A 59 0.74 -7.25 -7.93
CA ASP A 59 -0.50 -7.97 -7.60
C ASP A 59 -1.39 -7.06 -6.74
N VAL A 60 -2.00 -6.08 -7.41
CA VAL A 60 -2.75 -4.99 -6.75
C VAL A 60 -4.07 -4.72 -7.45
N GLU A 61 -5.06 -4.30 -6.68
CA GLU A 61 -6.29 -3.74 -7.22
C GLU A 61 -6.10 -2.24 -7.46
N THR A 62 -6.60 -1.73 -8.59
CA THR A 62 -6.58 -0.28 -8.87
C THR A 62 -7.96 0.24 -9.23
N TYR A 63 -8.28 1.43 -8.72
CA TYR A 63 -9.54 2.09 -9.00
C TYR A 63 -9.40 3.62 -8.95
N PRO A 64 -10.23 4.36 -9.71
CA PRO A 64 -10.18 5.81 -9.70
C PRO A 64 -10.66 6.38 -8.36
N GLN A 65 -9.93 7.36 -7.82
CA GLN A 65 -10.24 8.08 -6.59
C GLN A 65 -10.08 9.60 -6.81
N GLY A 66 -11.09 10.20 -7.46
CA GLY A 66 -11.03 11.61 -7.85
C GLY A 66 -10.02 11.83 -8.98
N VAL A 67 -9.00 12.67 -8.74
CA VAL A 67 -7.89 12.94 -9.70
C VAL A 67 -6.69 12.01 -9.51
N ARG A 68 -6.86 10.96 -8.72
CA ARG A 68 -5.82 10.00 -8.36
C ARG A 68 -6.28 8.58 -8.67
N THR A 69 -5.33 7.67 -8.76
CA THR A 69 -5.60 6.24 -8.81
C THR A 69 -5.21 5.63 -7.48
N ALA A 70 -6.15 4.96 -6.82
CA ALA A 70 -5.85 4.15 -5.65
C ALA A 70 -5.16 2.85 -6.11
N VAL A 71 -4.12 2.45 -5.38
CA VAL A 71 -3.45 1.15 -5.49
C VAL A 71 -3.68 0.47 -4.16
N GLU A 72 -4.39 -0.65 -4.18
CA GLU A 72 -4.81 -1.32 -2.96
C GLU A 72 -4.33 -2.76 -2.92
N PHE A 73 -3.81 -3.14 -1.75
CA PHE A 73 -3.39 -4.49 -1.41
C PHE A 73 -4.32 -5.05 -0.34
N ALA A 74 -4.62 -6.34 -0.44
CA ALA A 74 -5.14 -7.11 0.68
C ALA A 74 -4.01 -7.97 1.25
N SER A 75 -3.69 -7.80 2.52
CA SER A 75 -2.66 -8.60 3.19
C SER A 75 -3.17 -9.12 4.52
N THR A 76 -2.86 -10.37 4.84
CA THR A 76 -3.14 -10.96 6.15
C THR A 76 -1.87 -10.84 6.99
N VAL A 77 -1.97 -10.12 8.11
CA VAL A 77 -0.84 -9.90 9.03
C VAL A 77 -1.10 -10.60 10.35
N ASP A 78 -0.11 -11.39 10.80
CA ASP A 78 -0.06 -11.94 12.14
C ASP A 78 0.42 -10.87 13.14
N PRO A 79 -0.01 -10.93 14.42
CA PRO A 79 0.47 -10.00 15.43
C PRO A 79 1.98 -10.13 15.64
N GLY A 80 2.69 -8.99 15.66
CA GLY A 80 4.15 -8.94 15.79
C GLY A 80 4.91 -9.34 14.52
N ALA A 81 4.23 -9.59 13.40
CA ALA A 81 4.85 -9.90 12.12
C ALA A 81 5.00 -8.66 11.24
N ASP A 82 6.04 -8.70 10.42
CA ASP A 82 6.28 -7.78 9.32
C ASP A 82 5.87 -8.42 7.98
N ALA A 83 5.41 -7.58 7.05
CA ALA A 83 5.10 -7.98 5.69
C ALA A 83 5.51 -6.88 4.72
N THR A 84 6.09 -7.27 3.59
CA THR A 84 6.48 -6.33 2.54
C THR A 84 5.60 -6.55 1.32
N LEU A 85 5.02 -5.46 0.83
CA LEU A 85 4.23 -5.39 -0.39
C LEU A 85 4.98 -4.56 -1.43
N GLU A 86 4.82 -4.87 -2.70
CA GLU A 86 5.55 -4.18 -3.75
C GLU A 86 4.77 -4.03 -5.04
N TYR A 87 5.05 -2.94 -5.75
CA TYR A 87 4.52 -2.67 -7.07
C TYR A 87 5.45 -1.73 -7.84
N VAL A 88 5.32 -1.69 -9.16
CA VAL A 88 6.16 -0.87 -10.04
C VAL A 88 5.28 0.14 -10.77
N VAL A 89 5.72 1.38 -10.76
CA VAL A 89 5.03 2.50 -11.39
C VAL A 89 5.95 3.31 -12.26
N GLU A 90 5.41 3.85 -13.34
CA GLU A 90 6.08 4.76 -14.24
C GLU A 90 5.59 6.19 -14.02
N ALA A 91 6.54 7.10 -13.81
CA ALA A 91 6.28 8.53 -13.79
C ALA A 91 5.94 9.05 -15.19
N PRO A 92 5.04 10.03 -15.33
CA PRO A 92 4.69 10.61 -16.63
C PRO A 92 5.85 11.35 -17.32
N ASP A 93 6.90 11.72 -16.58
CA ASP A 93 8.10 12.37 -17.10
C ASP A 93 9.29 12.17 -16.13
N GLU A 94 10.53 12.22 -16.64
CA GLU A 94 11.76 12.03 -15.85
C GLU A 94 11.94 13.04 -14.70
N VAL A 95 11.29 14.22 -14.79
CA VAL A 95 11.35 15.28 -13.79
C VAL A 95 10.37 15.05 -12.63
N ARG A 96 9.27 14.31 -12.85
CA ARG A 96 8.27 14.02 -11.80
C ARG A 96 8.62 12.74 -11.04
N ARG A 97 9.63 12.81 -10.18
CA ARG A 97 9.89 11.80 -9.14
C ARG A 97 9.10 12.18 -7.89
N GLY A 98 7.78 12.07 -7.98
CA GLY A 98 6.86 12.49 -6.94
C GLY A 98 6.68 11.43 -5.87
N THR A 99 6.82 11.84 -4.62
CA THR A 99 6.39 11.11 -3.43
C THR A 99 4.87 10.95 -3.48
N PHE A 100 4.37 9.72 -3.45
CA PHE A 100 2.97 9.43 -3.17
C PHE A 100 2.60 9.95 -1.77
N GLY A 101 1.31 10.19 -1.53
CA GLY A 101 0.84 10.60 -0.21
C GLY A 101 1.02 9.47 0.82
N PRO A 102 0.71 9.70 2.11
CA PRO A 102 0.82 8.62 3.10
C PRO A 102 -0.04 7.43 2.71
N VAL A 103 0.48 6.23 2.97
CA VAL A 103 -0.22 4.96 2.83
C VAL A 103 -1.31 4.87 3.90
N GLU A 104 -2.50 4.43 3.51
CA GLU A 104 -3.65 4.28 4.38
C GLU A 104 -3.86 2.78 4.69
N VAL A 105 -4.04 2.44 5.96
CA VAL A 105 -4.35 1.06 6.39
C VAL A 105 -5.76 1.03 6.97
N SER A 106 -6.57 0.04 6.60
CA SER A 106 -7.95 -0.09 7.07
C SER A 106 -8.35 -1.53 7.36
N ALA A 107 -9.19 -1.72 8.39
CA ALA A 107 -9.83 -2.98 8.70
C ALA A 107 -10.98 -3.22 7.73
N ASP A 108 -11.01 -4.37 7.05
CA ASP A 108 -12.17 -4.86 6.31
C ASP A 108 -12.98 -3.76 5.56
N GLY A 109 -12.29 -2.93 4.78
CA GLY A 109 -12.94 -1.97 3.87
C GLY A 109 -13.85 -0.88 4.50
N GLU A 110 -13.92 -0.74 5.83
CA GLU A 110 -14.59 0.40 6.46
C GLU A 110 -13.63 1.61 6.51
N THR A 111 -13.79 2.51 5.54
CA THR A 111 -13.34 3.91 5.62
C THR A 111 -14.49 4.86 5.85
#